data_AF-W6Q5V0-F1
#
_entry.id   AF-W6Q5V0-F1
#
_cell.length_a   1.000
_cell.length_b   1.000
_cell.length_c   1.000
_cell.angle_alpha   90.00
_cell.angle_beta   90.00
_cell.angle_gamma   90.00
#
_symmetry.space_group_name_H-M   'P 1'
#
loop_
_entity.id
_entity.type
_entity.pdbx_description
1 polymer ?
#
loop_
_entity_poly.entity_id
_entity_poly.type
_entity_poly.pdbx_seq_one_letter_code
_entity_poly.pdbx_strand_id
1 'polypeptide(L)'
;MDTKPIESSARPLDLTPHHGSTTYASFLRSFLTDSVKGLALAHGDIRQDNIMVKLNEDNIWVVTEIIDWEDSGFYPKYHECTQLTRTLSNEEDNWYLYLPASISPLQFPHSKSAAI
;
A
#
# COMPACT_ATOMS: atom_id res chain seq x y z
N MET A 1 15.64 -32.80 -42.44
CA MET A 1 14.88 -31.58 -42.12
C MET A 1 15.29 -31.19 -40.72
N ASP A 2 16.24 -30.27 -40.60
CA ASP A 2 16.78 -29.79 -39.33
C ASP A 2 15.97 -28.58 -38.88
N THR A 3 15.27 -28.69 -37.76
CA THR A 3 14.60 -27.55 -37.10
C THR A 3 15.59 -26.89 -36.15
N LYS A 4 16.09 -25.70 -36.52
CA LYS A 4 16.84 -24.84 -35.59
C LYS A 4 15.87 -24.25 -34.54
N PRO A 5 16.30 -24.11 -33.27
CA PRO A 5 15.47 -23.47 -32.26
C PRO A 5 15.40 -21.97 -32.53
N ILE A 6 14.22 -21.39 -32.28
CA ILE A 6 13.98 -19.96 -32.37
C ILE A 6 14.65 -19.31 -31.16
N GLU A 7 15.73 -18.56 -31.37
CA GLU A 7 16.32 -17.72 -30.33
C GLU A 7 15.31 -16.65 -29.93
N SER A 8 14.87 -16.70 -28.67
CA SER A 8 14.07 -15.65 -28.05
C SER A 8 14.89 -14.36 -28.02
N SER A 9 14.46 -13.35 -28.78
CA SER A 9 15.04 -12.00 -28.76
C SER A 9 14.60 -11.18 -27.54
N ALA A 10 14.21 -11.84 -26.43
CA ALA A 10 13.92 -11.15 -25.20
C ALA A 10 15.25 -10.57 -24.67
N ARG A 11 15.45 -9.26 -24.88
CA ARG A 11 16.47 -8.52 -24.14
C ARG A 11 16.20 -8.81 -22.66
N PRO A 12 17.21 -9.17 -21.87
CA PRO A 12 17.05 -9.20 -20.42
C PRO A 12 16.50 -7.83 -20.03
N LEU A 13 15.30 -7.79 -19.46
CA LEU A 13 14.89 -6.63 -18.68
C LEU A 13 16.02 -6.46 -17.66
N ASP A 14 16.63 -5.29 -17.66
CA ASP A 14 17.62 -4.88 -16.68
C ASP A 14 16.92 -4.85 -15.32
N LEU A 15 16.73 -6.02 -14.74
CA LEU A 15 16.35 -6.25 -13.36
C LEU A 15 17.63 -6.12 -12.54
N THR A 16 18.34 -4.99 -12.68
CA THR A 16 19.29 -4.62 -11.65
C THR A 16 18.47 -4.43 -10.38
N PRO A 17 18.60 -5.31 -9.38
CA PRO A 17 17.92 -5.08 -8.14
C PRO A 17 18.59 -3.82 -7.59
N HIS A 18 17.85 -2.73 -7.46
CA HIS A 18 18.27 -1.59 -6.67
C HIS A 18 18.37 -2.07 -5.22
N HIS A 19 19.47 -2.74 -4.90
CA HIS A 19 19.79 -3.15 -3.54
C HIS A 19 20.08 -1.85 -2.79
N GLY A 20 19.03 -1.27 -2.21
CA GLY A 20 19.16 -0.17 -1.26
C GLY A 20 20.24 -0.52 -0.24
N SER A 21 21.00 0.48 0.20
CA SER A 21 22.13 0.32 1.09
C SER A 21 21.80 -0.65 2.23
N THR A 22 22.59 -1.72 2.37
CA THR A 22 22.40 -2.73 3.41
C THR A 22 22.46 -2.12 4.81
N THR A 23 23.27 -1.07 4.99
CA THR A 23 23.32 -0.25 6.21
C THR A 23 22.01 0.48 6.45
N TYR A 24 21.43 1.10 5.42
CA TYR A 24 20.14 1.78 5.52
C TYR A 24 19.00 0.81 5.85
N ALA A 25 18.98 -0.35 5.19
CA ALA A 25 18.01 -1.41 5.50
C ALA A 25 18.16 -1.92 6.94
N SER A 26 19.39 -2.09 7.43
CA SER A 26 19.66 -2.53 8.80
C SER A 26 19.23 -1.48 9.83
N PHE A 27 19.48 -0.20 9.54
CA PHE A 27 19.00 0.92 10.36
C PHE A 27 17.48 0.93 10.46
N LEU A 28 16.75 0.84 9.33
CA LEU A 28 15.28 0.77 9.34
C LEU A 28 14.75 -0.43 10.11
N ARG A 29 15.37 -1.61 9.94
CA ARG A 29 15.00 -2.82 10.67
C ARG A 29 15.19 -2.69 12.18
N SER A 30 16.13 -1.86 12.64
CA SER A 30 16.34 -1.62 14.08
C SER A 30 15.16 -0.95 14.78
N PHE A 31 14.28 -0.26 14.04
CA PHE A 31 13.06 0.34 14.56
C PHE A 31 11.87 -0.63 14.62
N LEU A 32 11.95 -1.78 13.94
CA LEU A 32 10.89 -2.77 13.94
C LEU A 32 10.86 -3.47 15.29
N THR A 33 9.81 -3.21 16.07
CA THR A 33 9.54 -3.92 17.31
C THR A 33 8.80 -5.23 17.01
N ASP A 34 8.99 -6.26 17.85
CA ASP A 34 8.24 -7.54 17.76
C ASP A 34 6.72 -7.38 17.91
N SER A 35 6.23 -6.16 18.17
CA SER A 35 4.83 -5.82 18.34
C SER A 35 4.04 -5.68 17.03
N VAL A 36 4.62 -6.01 15.87
CA VAL A 36 3.89 -6.06 14.60
C VAL A 36 2.81 -7.14 14.68
N LYS A 37 1.59 -6.73 15.01
CA LYS A 37 0.45 -7.66 15.17
C LYS A 37 -0.14 -8.00 13.81
N GLY A 38 0.47 -8.98 13.16
CA GLY A 38 -0.05 -9.63 11.97
C GLY A 38 0.24 -8.89 10.67
N LEU A 39 0.05 -9.64 9.59
CA LEU A 39 0.30 -9.24 8.21
C LEU A 39 -1.03 -9.15 7.47
N ALA A 40 -1.18 -8.16 6.61
CA ALA A 40 -2.32 -8.02 5.70
C ALA A 40 -1.81 -7.70 4.30
N LEU A 41 -2.57 -8.12 3.29
CA LEU A 41 -2.40 -7.60 1.94
C LEU A 41 -2.84 -6.15 1.97
N ALA A 42 -1.89 -5.25 1.75
CA ALA A 42 -2.05 -3.82 1.71
C ALA A 42 -1.90 -3.36 0.26
N HIS A 43 -2.66 -2.34 -0.12
CA HIS A 43 -2.63 -1.74 -1.44
C HIS A 43 -1.41 -0.82 -1.60
N GLY A 44 -1.03 -0.10 -0.54
CA GLY A 44 0.15 0.76 -0.52
C GLY A 44 -0.10 2.22 -0.96
N ASP A 45 -1.09 2.44 -1.83
CA ASP A 45 -1.50 3.76 -2.34
C ASP A 45 -3.03 3.91 -2.48
N ILE A 46 -3.81 3.71 -1.41
CA ILE A 46 -5.26 3.98 -1.45
C ILE A 46 -5.49 5.49 -1.46
N ARG A 47 -6.12 5.97 -2.53
CA ARG A 47 -6.58 7.35 -2.71
C ARG A 47 -7.80 7.37 -3.62
N GLN A 48 -8.51 8.49 -3.67
CA GLN A 48 -9.71 8.64 -4.51
C GLN A 48 -9.47 8.25 -5.97
N ASP A 49 -8.32 8.63 -6.55
CA ASP A 49 -7.96 8.32 -7.94
C ASP A 49 -7.86 6.82 -8.24
N ASN A 50 -7.60 6.01 -7.21
CA ASN A 50 -7.42 4.57 -7.31
C ASN A 50 -8.70 3.79 -6.91
N ILE A 51 -9.82 4.51 -6.69
CA ILE A 51 -11.12 3.94 -6.31
C ILE A 51 -12.14 4.18 -7.42
N MET A 52 -12.62 3.11 -8.03
CA MET A 52 -13.64 3.17 -9.07
C MET A 52 -15.04 3.16 -8.44
N VAL A 53 -15.86 4.15 -8.81
CA VAL A 53 -17.25 4.27 -8.33
C VAL A 53 -18.26 4.19 -9.48
N LYS A 54 -19.45 3.67 -9.19
CA LYS A 54 -20.58 3.64 -10.11
C LYS A 54 -21.86 4.06 -9.40
N LEU A 55 -22.77 4.69 -10.13
CA LEU A 55 -24.12 4.95 -9.65
C LEU A 55 -24.98 3.68 -9.75
N ASN A 56 -25.62 3.26 -8.66
CA ASN A 56 -26.57 2.16 -8.68
C ASN A 56 -27.98 2.61 -9.15
N GLU A 57 -28.93 1.68 -9.19
CA GLU A 57 -30.32 1.95 -9.62
C GLU A 57 -31.05 2.97 -8.73
N ASP A 58 -30.62 3.12 -7.47
CA ASP A 58 -31.18 4.06 -6.49
C ASP A 58 -30.50 5.44 -6.51
N ASN A 59 -29.64 5.72 -7.50
CA ASN A 59 -28.82 6.94 -7.56
C ASN A 59 -27.83 7.11 -6.38
N ILE A 60 -27.32 6.00 -5.83
CA ILE A 60 -26.30 5.98 -4.79
C ILE A 60 -24.95 5.57 -5.40
N TRP A 61 -23.91 6.32 -5.08
CA TRP A 61 -22.54 5.97 -5.46
C TRP A 61 -22.06 4.76 -4.66
N VAL A 62 -21.62 3.72 -5.37
CA VAL A 62 -21.03 2.52 -4.77
C VAL A 62 -19.61 2.33 -5.29
N VAL A 63 -18.71 1.93 -4.40
CA VAL A 63 -17.37 1.48 -4.79
C VAL A 63 -17.51 0.16 -5.55
N THR A 64 -16.88 0.07 -6.70
CA THR A 64 -16.91 -1.10 -7.58
C THR A 64 -15.60 -1.86 -7.56
N GLU A 65 -14.48 -1.14 -7.68
CA GLU A 65 -13.14 -1.72 -7.77
C GLU A 65 -12.10 -0.81 -7.13
N ILE A 66 -11.01 -1.43 -6.68
CA ILE A 66 -9.76 -0.76 -6.29
C ILE A 66 -8.74 -1.14 -7.36
N ILE A 67 -8.07 -0.15 -7.94
CA ILE A 67 -7.12 -0.31 -9.04
C ILE A 67 -5.74 0.19 -8.64
N ASP A 68 -4.74 -0.03 -9.49
CA ASP A 68 -3.36 0.46 -9.31
C ASP A 68 -2.61 -0.22 -8.14
N TRP A 69 -2.60 -1.56 -8.15
CA TRP A 69 -1.98 -2.40 -7.12
C TRP A 69 -0.45 -2.53 -7.24
N GLU A 70 0.23 -1.66 -7.98
CA GLU A 70 1.68 -1.81 -8.25
C GLU A 70 2.56 -1.65 -7.01
N ASP A 71 2.09 -0.89 -6.02
CA ASP A 71 2.74 -0.71 -4.71
C ASP A 71 2.26 -1.72 -3.65
N SER A 72 1.43 -2.69 -4.06
CA SER A 72 0.82 -3.63 -3.13
C SER A 72 1.79 -4.66 -2.57
N GLY A 73 1.43 -5.20 -1.41
CA GLY A 73 2.25 -6.22 -0.77
C GLY A 73 1.71 -6.64 0.58
N PHE A 74 2.41 -7.61 1.18
CA PHE A 74 2.10 -8.03 2.54
C PHE A 74 2.85 -7.17 3.54
N TYR A 75 2.11 -6.35 4.28
CA TYR A 75 2.65 -5.39 5.24
C TYR A 75 2.01 -5.57 6.63
N PRO A 76 2.64 -5.02 7.68
CA PRO A 76 2.00 -4.88 8.98
C PRO A 76 0.58 -4.32 8.85
N LYS A 77 -0.39 -4.80 9.66
CA LYS A 77 -1.78 -4.35 9.53
C LYS A 77 -1.99 -2.83 9.65
N TYR A 78 -1.12 -2.14 10.39
CA TYR A 78 -1.17 -0.68 10.52
C TYR A 78 -0.66 0.06 9.27
N HIS A 79 0.06 -0.62 8.37
CA HIS A 79 0.76 0.03 7.26
C HIS A 79 -0.21 0.78 6.34
N GLU A 80 -1.33 0.16 5.96
CA GLU A 80 -2.32 0.78 5.07
C GLU A 80 -2.88 2.09 5.65
N CYS A 81 -3.25 2.10 6.93
CA CYS A 81 -3.76 3.30 7.59
C CYS A 81 -2.69 4.38 7.76
N THR A 82 -1.42 4.01 7.93
CA THR A 82 -0.31 4.98 7.97
C THR A 82 -0.07 5.61 6.59
N GLN A 83 -0.10 4.81 5.52
CA GLN A 83 0.07 5.31 4.15
C GLN A 83 -1.06 6.27 3.76
N LEU A 84 -2.31 5.96 4.14
CA LEU A 84 -3.45 6.86 3.97
C LEU A 84 -3.24 8.26 4.58
N THR A 85 -2.57 8.33 5.73
CA THR A 85 -2.29 9.64 6.36
C THR A 85 -1.24 10.46 5.62
N ARG A 86 -0.41 9.85 4.77
CA ARG A 86 0.61 10.54 3.96
C ARG A 86 -0.01 11.30 2.79
N THR A 87 -1.15 10.85 2.28
CA THR A 87 -1.88 11.50 1.18
C THR A 87 -2.86 12.55 1.67
N LEU A 88 -2.86 12.90 2.96
CA LEU A 88 -3.63 14.02 3.49
C LEU A 88 -3.06 15.32 2.94
N SER A 89 -3.73 15.91 1.95
CA SER A 89 -3.43 17.25 1.46
C SER A 89 -3.94 18.30 2.45
N ASN A 90 -3.32 19.48 2.45
CA ASN A 90 -3.81 20.67 3.19
C ASN A 90 -5.12 21.24 2.62
N GLU A 91 -5.62 20.70 1.51
CA GLU A 91 -6.91 21.09 0.92
C GLU A 91 -8.07 20.50 1.73
N GLU A 92 -9.23 21.16 1.70
CA GLU A 92 -10.48 20.73 2.37
C GLU A 92 -11.10 19.49 1.71
N ASP A 93 -10.30 18.50 1.36
CA ASP A 93 -10.82 17.17 1.05
C ASP A 93 -11.21 16.51 2.37
N ASN A 94 -12.34 15.82 2.42
CA ASN A 94 -12.88 15.22 3.65
C ASN A 94 -13.05 13.70 3.53
N TRP A 95 -12.60 13.10 2.44
CA TRP A 95 -12.83 11.67 2.17
C TRP A 95 -12.24 10.76 3.24
N TYR A 96 -11.15 11.17 3.90
CA TYR A 96 -10.54 10.45 5.01
C TYR A 96 -11.46 10.31 6.24
N LEU A 97 -12.53 11.11 6.34
CA LEU A 97 -13.57 10.95 7.36
C LEU A 97 -14.51 9.76 7.06
N TYR A 98 -14.48 9.23 5.84
CA TYR A 98 -15.36 8.16 5.37
C TYR A 98 -14.61 6.84 5.14
N LEU A 99 -13.40 6.69 5.70
CA LEU A 99 -12.63 5.46 5.58
C LEU A 99 -13.37 4.28 6.23
N PRO A 100 -13.36 3.09 5.60
CA PRO A 100 -13.92 1.90 6.21
C PRO A 100 -13.10 1.53 7.46
N ALA A 101 -13.77 0.89 8.42
CA ALA A 101 -13.13 0.53 9.69
C ALA A 101 -11.81 -0.21 9.49
N SER A 102 -11.72 -1.12 8.51
CA SER A 102 -10.56 -1.98 8.21
C SER A 102 -9.25 -1.25 7.93
N ILE A 103 -9.31 0.00 7.46
CA ILE A 103 -8.12 0.83 7.16
C ILE A 103 -8.13 2.14 7.95
N SER A 104 -9.03 2.26 8.94
CA SER A 104 -9.10 3.44 9.79
C SER A 104 -7.90 3.50 10.73
N PRO A 105 -7.21 4.65 10.84
CA PRO A 105 -6.15 4.86 11.83
C PRO A 105 -6.61 4.61 13.28
N LEU A 106 -7.92 4.71 13.55
CA LEU A 106 -8.53 4.41 14.85
C LEU A 106 -8.39 2.96 15.29
N GLN A 107 -8.02 2.03 14.40
CA GLN A 107 -7.71 0.65 14.78
C GLN A 107 -6.35 0.50 15.49
N PHE A 108 -5.45 1.48 15.32
CA PHE A 108 -4.09 1.43 15.86
C PHE A 108 -3.74 2.63 16.74
N PRO A 109 -4.59 3.03 17.72
CA PRO A 109 -4.30 4.16 18.59
C PRO A 109 -3.13 3.77 19.49
N HIS A 110 -1.93 4.26 19.19
CA HIS A 110 -0.81 4.12 20.12
C HIS A 110 -1.00 5.14 21.25
N SER A 111 -1.86 4.82 22.23
CA SER A 111 -1.74 5.40 23.56
C SER A 111 -0.75 4.56 24.37
N LYS A 112 0.51 4.99 24.38
CA LYS A 112 1.30 4.93 25.59
C LYS A 112 1.98 6.26 25.76
N SER A 113 1.59 6.98 26.82
CA SER A 113 2.37 8.09 27.37
C SER A 113 3.84 7.71 27.35
N ALA A 114 4.64 8.43 26.57
CA ALA A 114 6.03 8.62 26.92
C ALA A 114 6.01 9.49 28.18
N ALA A 115 5.99 8.85 29.35
CA ALA A 115 6.49 9.49 30.54
C ALA A 115 7.99 9.66 30.32
N ILE A 116 8.41 10.90 30.12
CA ILE A 116 9.79 11.34 30.25
C ILE A 116 9.93 11.95 31.65
#